data_AF-A0A229RUG5-F1
#
_entry.id   AF-A0A229RUG5-F1
#
_cell.length_a   1.000
_cell.length_b   1.000
_cell.length_c   1.000
_cell.angle_alpha   90.00
_cell.angle_beta   90.00
_cell.angle_gamma   90.00
#
_symmetry.space_group_name_H-M   'P 1'
#
loop_
_entity.id
_entity.type
_entity.pdbx_description
1 polymer ?
#
loop_
_entity_poly.entity_id
_entity_poly.type
_entity_poly.pdbx_seq_one_letter_code
_entity_poly.pdbx_strand_id
1 'polypeptide(L)'
;MRRSRASARSYAPPKKLPRRRGDVLSGTETGPNSALTSPRHTPESLRSPAVTGLVPAVARIPGAHTHATTLIRQWTADHTPRIIEGRDIGTAVIPTARVELYRTTTPEIPAQRRTLQNGTAGDEQGLASIHSRHEADTSRSTAPLKPAHDAVITDTSTLTIDEVVRRVVATCRERGHAAT
;
A
#
# COMPACT_ATOMS: atom_id res chain seq x y z
N MET A 1 9.21 33.55 -19.84
CA MET A 1 8.06 32.71 -19.41
C MET A 1 8.26 32.28 -17.97
N ARG A 2 7.41 32.76 -17.06
CA ARG A 2 7.44 32.45 -15.62
C ARG A 2 7.05 30.97 -15.41
N ARG A 3 7.96 30.15 -14.92
CA ARG A 3 7.63 28.80 -14.43
C ARG A 3 6.87 28.95 -13.11
N SER A 4 5.60 28.54 -13.10
CA SER A 4 4.75 28.47 -11.92
C SER A 4 5.43 27.59 -10.86
N ARG A 5 5.78 28.18 -9.72
CA ARG A 5 6.26 27.44 -8.54
C ARG A 5 5.09 26.59 -8.05
N ALA A 6 5.18 25.27 -8.22
CA ALA A 6 4.30 24.34 -7.52
C ALA A 6 4.44 24.62 -6.02
N SER A 7 3.35 25.09 -5.41
CA SER A 7 3.24 25.36 -3.98
C SER A 7 3.61 24.08 -3.23
N ALA A 8 4.78 24.07 -2.59
CA ALA A 8 5.19 23.02 -1.65
C ALA A 8 4.13 22.94 -0.55
N ARG A 9 3.21 21.97 -0.64
CA ARG A 9 2.28 21.66 0.43
C ARG A 9 3.10 21.10 1.59
N SER A 10 3.37 21.94 2.59
CA SER A 10 4.08 21.54 3.80
C SER A 10 3.19 20.58 4.60
N TYR A 11 3.44 19.28 4.48
CA TYR A 11 2.97 18.33 5.47
C TYR A 11 3.90 18.41 6.67
N ALA A 12 3.41 19.02 7.75
CA ALA A 12 4.04 18.89 9.07
C ALA A 12 3.53 17.58 9.70
N PRO A 13 4.41 16.62 10.04
CA PRO A 13 3.97 15.41 10.72
C PRO A 13 3.28 15.79 12.04
N PRO A 14 2.19 15.11 12.42
CA PRO A 14 1.47 15.45 13.64
C PRO A 14 2.40 15.31 14.86
N LYS A 15 2.28 16.25 15.81
CA LYS A 15 2.85 16.09 17.17
C LYS A 15 2.38 14.73 17.71
N LYS A 16 3.30 13.94 18.30
CA LYS A 16 3.03 12.58 18.82
C LYS A 16 1.65 12.52 19.49
N LEU A 17 0.68 11.86 18.85
CA LEU A 17 -0.63 11.62 19.45
C LEU A 17 -0.46 10.58 20.56
N PRO A 18 -1.21 10.70 21.68
CA PRO A 18 -1.10 9.76 22.79
C PRO A 18 -1.45 8.34 22.32
N ARG A 19 -0.55 7.38 22.59
CA ARG A 19 -0.77 5.96 22.34
C ARG A 19 -1.96 5.48 23.18
N ARG A 20 -2.97 4.86 22.56
CA ARG A 20 -4.10 4.24 23.27
C ARG A 20 -3.70 2.84 23.76
N ARG A 21 -4.37 2.36 24.82
CA ARG A 21 -4.24 0.95 25.24
C ARG A 21 -4.60 0.04 24.06
N GLY A 22 -3.65 -0.79 23.62
CA GLY A 22 -3.80 -1.67 22.45
C GLY A 22 -2.97 -1.26 21.23
N ASP A 23 -2.45 -0.03 21.21
CA ASP A 23 -1.47 0.44 20.21
C ASP A 23 -0.09 -0.19 20.51
N VAL A 24 0.01 -1.50 20.38
CA VAL A 24 1.29 -2.18 20.44
C VAL A 24 1.82 -2.27 19.01
N LEU A 25 2.81 -1.44 18.71
CA LEU A 25 3.61 -1.57 17.50
C LEU A 25 4.66 -2.64 17.79
N SER A 26 4.32 -3.91 17.60
CA SER A 26 5.27 -5.01 17.71
C SER A 26 5.60 -5.52 16.31
N GLY A 27 6.80 -5.22 15.83
CA GLY A 27 7.34 -5.91 14.65
C GLY A 27 7.56 -7.38 15.01
N THR A 28 6.66 -8.26 14.58
CA THR A 28 6.74 -9.71 14.88
C THR A 28 7.50 -10.50 13.83
N GLU A 29 8.01 -9.87 12.76
CA GLU A 29 8.91 -10.51 11.81
C GLU A 29 10.34 -10.02 12.10
N THR A 30 11.23 -10.93 12.50
CA THR A 30 12.67 -10.66 12.56
C THR A 30 13.21 -10.54 11.13
N GLY A 31 13.28 -9.31 10.62
CA GLY A 31 13.72 -8.95 9.28
C GLY A 31 13.39 -7.49 8.92
N PRO A 32 13.69 -7.01 7.69
CA PRO A 32 13.38 -5.63 7.26
C PRO A 32 11.87 -5.33 7.16
N ASN A 33 11.02 -6.34 7.32
CA ASN A 33 9.56 -6.21 7.31
C ASN A 33 9.06 -6.18 8.74
N SER A 34 8.52 -5.05 9.19
CA SER A 34 7.86 -4.94 10.49
C SER A 34 6.36 -4.81 10.28
N ALA A 35 5.58 -5.77 10.79
CA ALA A 35 4.13 -5.62 10.85
C ALA A 35 3.75 -4.72 12.03
N LEU A 36 2.90 -3.71 11.80
CA LEU A 36 2.28 -2.96 12.89
C LEU A 36 1.07 -3.73 13.39
N THR A 37 1.29 -4.66 14.33
CA THR A 37 0.25 -5.54 14.85
C THR A 37 0.36 -5.73 16.37
N SER A 38 -0.79 -6.02 16.98
CA SER A 38 -0.86 -6.52 18.35
C SER A 38 -0.05 -7.82 18.49
N PRO A 39 0.69 -8.02 19.60
CA PRO A 39 1.44 -9.26 19.89
C PRO A 39 0.58 -10.52 19.90
N ARG A 40 -0.74 -10.37 19.99
CA ARG A 40 -1.70 -11.49 19.95
C ARG A 40 -1.87 -12.12 18.56
N HIS A 41 -1.37 -11.48 17.51
CA HIS A 41 -1.51 -11.96 16.14
C HIS A 41 -0.14 -12.27 15.55
N THR A 42 0.00 -13.47 14.99
CA THR A 42 1.17 -13.83 14.17
C THR A 42 0.96 -13.38 12.71
N PRO A 43 2.03 -13.21 11.92
CA PRO A 43 1.92 -12.90 10.50
C PRO A 43 1.05 -13.90 9.71
N GLU A 44 1.04 -15.18 10.09
CA GLU A 44 0.21 -16.22 9.47
C GLU A 44 -1.27 -16.01 9.81
N SER A 45 -1.57 -15.70 11.07
CA SER A 45 -2.95 -15.45 11.53
C SER A 45 -3.62 -14.29 10.78
N LEU A 46 -2.84 -13.24 10.47
CA LEU A 46 -3.29 -12.08 9.70
C LEU A 46 -3.56 -12.40 8.23
N ARG A 47 -2.99 -13.49 7.71
CA ARG A 47 -3.17 -13.96 6.32
C ARG A 47 -4.23 -15.06 6.20
N SER A 48 -4.91 -15.41 7.30
CA SER A 48 -5.95 -16.43 7.29
C SER A 48 -7.13 -16.06 6.38
N PRO A 49 -7.87 -17.05 5.82
CA PRO A 49 -9.04 -16.79 4.99
C PRO A 49 -10.11 -15.95 5.71
N ALA A 50 -10.33 -16.21 7.01
CA ALA A 50 -11.29 -15.47 7.83
C ALA A 50 -10.94 -13.98 7.92
N VAL A 51 -9.66 -13.65 8.19
CA VAL A 51 -9.19 -12.25 8.20
C VAL A 51 -9.31 -11.64 6.80
N THR A 52 -8.83 -12.35 5.78
CA THR A 52 -8.86 -11.89 4.38
C THR A 52 -10.28 -11.55 3.92
N GLY A 53 -11.28 -12.34 4.29
CA GLY A 53 -12.68 -12.13 3.93
C GLY A 53 -13.32 -10.91 4.60
N LEU A 54 -12.84 -10.51 5.79
CA LEU A 54 -13.37 -9.37 6.54
C LEU A 54 -12.74 -8.02 6.15
N VAL A 55 -11.52 -8.04 5.60
CA VAL A 55 -10.76 -6.82 5.25
C VAL A 55 -11.58 -5.82 4.40
N PRO A 56 -12.29 -6.21 3.32
CA PRO A 56 -13.05 -5.26 2.51
C PRO A 56 -14.15 -4.53 3.29
N ALA A 57 -14.82 -5.21 4.22
CA ALA A 57 -15.86 -4.60 5.05
C ALA A 57 -15.26 -3.61 6.06
N VAL A 58 -14.18 -4.01 6.75
CA VAL A 58 -13.49 -3.17 7.73
C VAL A 58 -12.86 -1.94 7.07
N ALA A 59 -12.26 -2.10 5.89
CA ALA A 59 -11.60 -1.02 5.17
C ALA A 59 -12.54 0.10 4.69
N ARG A 60 -13.86 -0.15 4.65
CA ARG A 60 -14.87 0.89 4.35
C ARG A 60 -15.26 1.73 5.57
N ILE A 61 -14.91 1.30 6.78
CA ILE A 61 -15.24 2.03 8.01
C ILE A 61 -14.30 3.24 8.12
N PRO A 62 -14.80 4.50 8.05
CA PRO A 62 -13.93 5.68 8.05
C PRO A 62 -13.04 5.78 9.29
N GLY A 63 -13.55 5.36 10.45
CA GLY A 63 -12.78 5.33 11.70
C GLY A 63 -11.61 4.35 11.67
N ALA A 64 -11.77 3.18 11.05
CA ALA A 64 -10.70 2.19 10.89
C ALA A 64 -9.59 2.72 9.97
N HIS A 65 -9.99 3.32 8.84
CA HIS A 65 -9.06 3.96 7.90
C HIS A 65 -8.29 5.13 8.55
N THR A 66 -8.99 5.99 9.28
CA THR A 66 -8.39 7.13 10.00
C THR A 66 -7.36 6.67 11.04
N HIS A 67 -7.69 5.62 11.79
CA HIS A 67 -6.79 5.05 12.80
C HIS A 67 -5.54 4.43 12.15
N ALA A 68 -5.71 3.58 11.12
CA ALA A 68 -4.59 3.00 10.39
C ALA A 68 -3.68 4.07 9.76
N THR A 69 -4.27 5.10 9.15
CA THR A 69 -3.54 6.24 8.58
C THR A 69 -2.71 6.95 9.65
N THR A 70 -3.26 7.13 10.85
CA THR A 70 -2.55 7.75 11.97
C THR A 70 -1.33 6.93 12.38
N LEU A 71 -1.48 5.62 12.54
CA LEU A 71 -0.39 4.72 12.92
C LEU A 71 0.72 4.70 11.85
N ILE A 72 0.36 4.61 10.57
CA ILE A 72 1.33 4.67 9.46
C ILE A 72 2.07 6.01 9.49
N ARG A 73 1.37 7.14 9.61
CA ARG A 73 2.00 8.47 9.68
C ARG A 73 2.96 8.61 10.85
N GLN A 74 2.63 8.06 12.02
CA GLN A 74 3.51 8.05 13.18
C GLN A 74 4.77 7.23 12.91
N TRP A 75 4.63 5.99 12.43
CA TRP A 75 5.78 5.15 12.11
C TRP A 75 6.71 5.83 11.09
N THR A 76 6.14 6.42 10.05
CA THR A 76 6.90 7.07 8.97
C THR A 76 7.62 8.36 9.38
N ALA A 77 7.17 9.03 10.44
CA ALA A 77 7.86 10.20 10.99
C ALA A 77 9.19 9.81 11.66
N ASP A 78 9.23 8.63 12.28
CA ASP A 78 10.41 8.12 13.00
C ASP A 78 11.37 7.30 12.09
N HIS A 79 10.97 6.98 10.85
CA HIS A 79 11.72 6.10 9.95
C HIS A 79 11.99 6.73 8.58
N THR A 80 13.27 6.98 8.27
CA THR A 80 13.75 7.48 6.97
C THR A 80 15.11 6.83 6.64
N PRO A 81 15.34 6.30 5.43
CA PRO A 81 14.39 6.16 4.31
C PRO A 81 13.32 5.10 4.59
N ARG A 82 12.23 5.13 3.83
CA ARG A 82 11.07 4.24 4.00
C ARG A 82 10.40 3.93 2.66
N ILE A 83 9.86 2.72 2.56
CA ILE A 83 8.99 2.25 1.47
C ILE A 83 7.70 1.78 2.13
N ILE A 84 6.56 2.15 1.55
CA ILE A 84 5.25 1.80 2.08
C ILE A 84 4.42 1.27 0.92
N GLU A 85 3.88 0.07 1.10
CA GLU A 85 2.92 -0.52 0.16
C GLU A 85 1.51 -0.37 0.71
N GLY A 86 0.56 -0.04 -0.17
CA GLY A 86 -0.86 0.06 0.18
C GLY A 86 -1.71 0.52 -0.99
N ARG A 87 -3.02 0.67 -0.77
CA ARG A 87 -4.00 1.00 -1.81
C ARG A 87 -4.10 2.50 -2.10
N ASP A 88 -3.96 3.33 -1.07
CA ASP A 88 -4.24 4.77 -1.10
C ASP A 88 -3.13 5.59 -0.45
N ILE A 89 -1.88 5.10 -0.56
CA ILE A 89 -0.73 5.70 0.11
C ILE A 89 -0.53 7.15 -0.33
N GLY A 90 -0.32 7.46 -1.60
CA GLY A 90 -0.10 8.86 -1.99
C GLY A 90 -1.36 9.65 -2.34
N THR A 91 -2.55 9.03 -2.29
CA THR A 91 -3.82 9.76 -2.43
C THR A 91 -4.42 10.22 -1.10
N ALA A 92 -4.22 9.45 -0.02
CA ALA A 92 -4.83 9.75 1.29
C ALA A 92 -3.84 9.67 2.46
N VAL A 93 -2.98 8.64 2.52
CA VAL A 93 -2.14 8.38 3.70
C VAL A 93 -0.96 9.34 3.78
N ILE A 94 -0.14 9.46 2.74
CA ILE A 94 1.02 10.34 2.62
C ILE A 94 1.01 11.03 1.26
N PRO A 95 0.14 12.05 1.06
CA PRO A 95 0.04 12.77 -0.22
C PRO A 95 1.29 13.59 -0.60
N THR A 96 2.30 13.62 0.27
CA THR A 96 3.58 14.30 0.07
C THR A 96 4.74 13.33 -0.12
N ALA A 97 4.45 12.09 -0.54
CA ALA A 97 5.50 11.14 -0.89
C ALA A 97 6.37 11.70 -2.03
N ARG A 98 7.69 11.58 -1.92
CA ARG A 98 8.62 12.08 -2.96
C ARG A 98 8.49 11.31 -4.27
N VAL A 99 8.19 10.02 -4.16
CA VAL A 99 8.01 9.11 -5.29
C VAL A 99 6.81 8.23 -4.95
N GLU A 100 5.85 8.17 -5.86
CA GLU A 100 4.74 7.23 -5.79
C GLU A 100 4.73 6.37 -7.05
N LEU A 101 4.58 5.06 -6.85
CA LEU A 101 4.50 4.06 -7.90
C LEU A 101 3.12 3.42 -7.80
N TYR A 102 2.36 3.48 -8.89
CA TYR A 102 1.08 2.79 -8.98
C TYR A 102 1.23 1.55 -9.84
N ARG A 103 1.18 0.37 -9.21
CA ARG A 103 1.34 -0.91 -9.93
C ARG A 103 0.05 -1.29 -10.64
N THR A 104 0.15 -1.53 -11.94
CA THR A 104 -0.91 -2.17 -12.72
C THR A 104 -0.47 -3.55 -13.20
N THR A 105 -1.47 -4.40 -13.46
CA THR A 105 -1.29 -5.69 -14.12
C THR A 105 -2.52 -5.92 -14.99
N THR A 106 -2.39 -6.72 -16.04
CA THR A 106 -3.56 -7.31 -16.71
C THR A 106 -4.25 -8.27 -15.73
N PRO A 107 -5.59 -8.32 -15.65
CA PRO A 107 -6.31 -9.08 -14.63
C PRO A 107 -6.06 -10.59 -14.64
N GLU A 108 -5.69 -11.14 -15.80
CA GLU A 108 -5.45 -12.56 -16.02
C GLU A 108 -4.20 -13.06 -15.27
N ILE A 109 -3.21 -12.19 -15.07
CA ILE A 109 -1.90 -12.56 -14.51
C ILE A 109 -1.93 -12.77 -12.99
N PRO A 110 -2.55 -11.89 -12.17
CA PRO A 110 -2.72 -12.13 -10.73
C PRO A 110 -3.46 -13.42 -10.44
N ALA A 111 -4.48 -13.76 -11.22
CA ALA A 111 -5.19 -15.01 -11.06
C ALA A 111 -4.31 -16.21 -11.39
N GLN A 112 -3.59 -16.18 -12.53
CA GLN A 112 -2.66 -17.24 -12.89
C GLN A 112 -1.57 -17.44 -11.82
N ARG A 113 -1.01 -16.35 -11.26
CA ARG A 113 -0.03 -16.42 -10.17
C ARG A 113 -0.64 -17.00 -8.88
N ARG A 114 -1.88 -16.65 -8.53
CA ARG A 114 -2.56 -17.15 -7.33
C ARG A 114 -2.94 -18.62 -7.45
N THR A 115 -3.37 -19.05 -8.64
CA THR A 115 -3.58 -20.45 -9.05
C THR A 115 -2.30 -21.27 -8.87
N LEU A 116 -1.15 -20.75 -9.31
CA LEU A 116 0.15 -21.39 -9.13
C LEU A 116 0.58 -21.46 -7.65
N GLN A 117 0.26 -20.44 -6.85
CA GLN A 117 0.56 -20.43 -5.40
C GLN A 117 -0.34 -21.38 -4.60
N ASN A 118 -1.59 -21.57 -5.02
CA ASN A 118 -2.57 -22.42 -4.32
C ASN A 118 -2.57 -23.87 -4.81
N GLY A 119 -1.84 -24.21 -5.89
CA GLY A 119 -1.75 -25.56 -6.44
C GLY A 119 -3.02 -26.07 -7.13
N THR A 120 -4.07 -25.26 -7.21
CA THR A 120 -5.35 -25.59 -7.83
C THR A 120 -5.39 -24.98 -9.22
N ALA A 121 -5.28 -25.79 -10.27
CA ALA A 121 -5.33 -25.32 -11.65
C ALA A 121 -6.67 -24.61 -11.98
N GLY A 122 -6.58 -23.46 -12.65
CA GLY A 122 -7.71 -22.82 -13.33
C GLY A 122 -8.91 -22.46 -12.47
N ASP A 123 -8.71 -21.83 -11.30
CA ASP A 123 -9.84 -21.43 -10.46
C ASP A 123 -10.50 -20.14 -11.00
N GLU A 124 -11.57 -20.29 -11.79
CA GLU A 124 -12.48 -19.20 -12.19
C GLU A 124 -12.96 -18.41 -10.95
N GLN A 125 -13.05 -19.06 -9.78
CA GLN A 125 -13.43 -18.44 -8.52
C GLN A 125 -12.31 -17.51 -8.01
N GLY A 126 -11.05 -17.84 -8.28
CA GLY A 126 -9.88 -17.00 -8.00
C GLY A 126 -9.86 -15.72 -8.84
N LEU A 127 -10.17 -15.82 -10.14
CA LEU A 127 -10.36 -14.68 -11.04
C LEU A 127 -11.50 -13.78 -10.55
N ALA A 128 -12.68 -14.36 -10.31
CA ALA A 128 -13.85 -13.63 -9.84
C ALA A 128 -13.60 -12.93 -8.49
N SER A 129 -12.87 -13.57 -7.57
CA SER A 129 -12.48 -12.97 -6.29
C SER A 129 -11.55 -11.77 -6.46
N ILE A 130 -10.59 -11.84 -7.38
CA ILE A 130 -9.66 -10.74 -7.66
C ILE A 130 -10.39 -9.56 -8.30
N HIS A 131 -11.25 -9.83 -9.28
CA HIS A 131 -12.08 -8.81 -9.93
C HIS A 131 -13.01 -8.13 -8.95
N SER A 132 -13.81 -8.90 -8.21
CA SER A 132 -14.74 -8.38 -7.20
C SER A 132 -14.02 -7.53 -6.15
N ARG A 133 -12.82 -7.93 -5.72
CA ARG A 133 -12.02 -7.14 -4.78
C ARG A 133 -11.50 -5.86 -5.41
N HIS A 134 -11.02 -5.90 -6.65
CA HIS A 134 -10.55 -4.70 -7.35
C HIS A 134 -11.68 -3.69 -7.56
N GLU A 135 -12.86 -4.17 -7.96
CA GLU A 135 -14.07 -3.35 -8.10
C GLU A 135 -14.48 -2.73 -6.76
N ALA A 136 -14.51 -3.52 -5.69
CA ALA A 136 -14.80 -3.02 -4.34
C ALA A 136 -13.79 -1.97 -3.86
N ASP A 137 -12.50 -2.16 -4.17
CA ASP A 137 -11.43 -1.22 -3.82
C ASP A 137 -11.51 0.08 -4.65
N THR A 138 -11.94 0.02 -5.92
CA THR A 138 -12.04 1.18 -6.81
C THR A 138 -13.32 2.00 -6.56
N SER A 139 -14.43 1.33 -6.24
CA SER A 139 -15.75 1.96 -6.05
C SER A 139 -16.02 2.48 -4.63
N ARG A 140 -15.11 2.24 -3.66
CA ARG A 140 -15.32 2.68 -2.27
C ARG A 140 -15.34 4.22 -2.15
N SER A 141 -16.28 4.73 -1.37
CA SER A 141 -16.39 6.18 -1.09
C SER A 141 -15.23 6.73 -0.27
N THR A 142 -14.64 5.90 0.61
CA THR A 142 -13.51 6.27 1.46
C THR A 142 -12.21 5.80 0.82
N ALA A 143 -11.34 6.74 0.45
CA ALA A 143 -10.01 6.51 -0.12
C ALA A 143 -9.97 5.52 -1.31
N PRO A 144 -10.73 5.75 -2.39
CA PRO A 144 -10.80 4.81 -3.53
C PRO A 144 -9.42 4.46 -4.09
N LEU A 145 -9.27 3.21 -4.55
CA LEU A 145 -8.07 2.75 -5.24
C LEU A 145 -7.94 3.50 -6.57
N LYS A 146 -7.04 4.47 -6.58
CA LYS A 146 -6.68 5.26 -7.77
C LYS A 146 -5.25 5.75 -7.64
N PRO A 147 -4.54 5.96 -8.76
CA PRO A 147 -3.23 6.60 -8.72
C PRO A 147 -3.37 8.04 -8.20
N ALA A 148 -2.37 8.54 -7.47
CA ALA A 148 -2.25 9.97 -7.27
C ALA A 148 -1.89 10.67 -8.58
N HIS A 149 -2.07 11.99 -8.60
CA HIS A 149 -1.89 12.82 -9.78
C HIS A 149 -0.48 12.70 -10.39
N ASP A 150 0.55 12.56 -9.57
CA ASP A 150 1.96 12.49 -9.97
C ASP A 150 2.56 11.08 -9.88
N ALA A 151 1.73 10.06 -9.61
CA ALA A 151 2.15 8.68 -9.50
C ALA A 151 2.71 8.14 -10.83
N VAL A 152 3.80 7.38 -10.75
CA VAL A 152 4.36 6.66 -11.89
C VAL A 152 3.60 5.35 -12.06
N ILE A 153 2.79 5.27 -13.11
CA ILE A 153 2.11 4.04 -13.48
C ILE A 153 3.16 3.02 -13.95
N THR A 154 3.19 1.86 -13.28
CA THR A 154 4.14 0.79 -13.56
C THR A 154 3.37 -0.49 -13.88
N ASP A 155 3.29 -0.82 -15.16
CA ASP A 155 2.76 -2.10 -15.60
C ASP A 155 3.80 -3.20 -15.36
N THR A 156 3.39 -4.23 -14.64
CA THR A 156 4.24 -5.37 -14.25
C THR A 156 3.78 -6.68 -14.87
N SER A 157 2.85 -6.63 -15.83
CA SER A 157 2.22 -7.79 -16.46
C SER A 157 3.25 -8.75 -17.04
N THR A 158 4.19 -8.23 -17.82
CA THR A 158 5.20 -9.02 -18.54
C THR A 158 6.57 -9.02 -17.84
N LEU A 159 6.67 -8.45 -16.64
CA LEU A 159 7.94 -8.28 -15.95
C LEU A 159 8.19 -9.39 -14.93
N THR A 160 9.42 -9.88 -14.92
CA THR A 160 9.99 -10.68 -13.83
C THR A 160 10.19 -9.83 -12.57
N ILE A 161 10.36 -10.47 -11.42
CA ILE A 161 10.60 -9.76 -10.14
C ILE A 161 11.84 -8.85 -10.25
N ASP A 162 12.93 -9.33 -10.85
CA ASP A 162 14.17 -8.55 -11.00
C ASP A 162 13.98 -7.34 -11.92
N GLU A 163 13.18 -7.46 -12.98
CA GLU A 163 12.81 -6.34 -13.85
C GLU A 163 11.95 -5.32 -13.11
N VAL A 164 10.98 -5.76 -12.31
CA VAL A 164 10.19 -4.87 -11.46
C VAL A 164 11.09 -4.12 -10.48
N VAL A 165 11.99 -4.82 -9.77
CA VAL A 165 12.93 -4.19 -8.83
C VAL A 165 13.82 -3.17 -9.53
N ARG A 166 14.40 -3.52 -10.69
CA ARG A 166 15.21 -2.58 -11.47
C ARG A 166 14.42 -1.34 -11.89
N ARG A 167 13.18 -1.52 -12.35
CA ARG A 167 12.29 -0.42 -12.75
C ARG A 167 11.95 0.51 -11.58
N VAL A 168 11.64 -0.05 -10.42
CA VAL A 168 11.36 0.70 -9.18
C VAL A 168 12.58 1.50 -8.76
N VAL A 169 13.76 0.87 -8.70
CA VAL A 169 15.01 1.54 -8.31
C VAL A 169 15.37 2.67 -9.28
N ALA A 170 15.25 2.45 -10.59
CA ALA A 170 15.49 3.48 -11.60
C ALA A 170 14.56 4.69 -11.39
N THR A 171 13.26 4.43 -11.22
CA THR A 171 12.27 5.49 -10.97
C THR A 171 12.59 6.28 -9.69
N CYS A 172 12.97 5.59 -8.61
CA CYS A 172 13.37 6.21 -7.36
C CYS A 172 14.63 7.07 -7.51
N ARG A 173 15.60 6.67 -8.33
CA ARG A 173 16.79 7.49 -8.62
C ARG A 173 16.42 8.73 -9.43
N GLU A 174 15.67 8.56 -10.51
CA GLU A 174 15.25 9.65 -11.39
C GLU A 174 14.44 10.72 -10.65
N ARG A 175 13.50 10.30 -9.78
CA ARG A 175 12.60 11.23 -9.08
C ARG A 175 13.06 11.61 -7.67
N GLY A 176 13.79 10.73 -6.99
CA GLY A 176 14.27 10.95 -5.63
C GLY A 176 15.41 11.96 -5.52
N HIS A 177 16.18 12.17 -6.59
CA HIS A 177 17.24 13.18 -6.64
C HIS A 177 16.78 14.59 -7.06
N ALA A 178 15.53 14.75 -7.52
CA ALA A 178 15.02 16.04 -8.03
C ALA A 178 14.64 17.06 -6.93
N ALA A 179 14.84 16.73 -5.66
CA ALA A 179 14.57 17.62 -4.52
C ALA A 179 15.77 17.61 -3.55
N THR A 180 16.88 18.20 -4.01
CA THR A 180 17.92 18.77 -3.13
C THR A 180 17.92 20.28 -3.38
#